data_AF-A0A2P5M3X5-F1
#
_entry.id   AF-A0A2P5M3X5-F1
#
_cell.length_a   1.000
_cell.length_b   1.000
_cell.length_c   1.000
_cell.angle_alpha   90.00
_cell.angle_beta   90.00
_cell.angle_gamma   90.00
#
_symmetry.space_group_name_H-M   'P 1'
#
loop_
_entity.id
_entity.type
_entity.pdbx_description
1 polymer ?
#
loop_
_entity_poly.entity_id
_entity_poly.type
_entity_poly.pdbx_seq_one_letter_code
_entity_poly.pdbx_strand_id
1 'polypeptide(L)' 'MTTAPDAFHHDIADRHDKVLIVDFGSQVTQLIARRVREAGVYCEIAPFQTAERAFADIRPKAVILSGGP' A
#
# COMPACT_ATOMS: atom_id res chain seq x y z
N MET A 1 -6.17 -10.02 36.58
CA MET A 1 -6.63 -8.63 36.34
C MET A 1 -5.54 -7.88 35.58
N THR A 2 -5.61 -7.90 34.25
CA THR A 2 -4.97 -6.89 33.38
C THR A 2 -5.90 -6.74 32.18
N THR A 3 -6.74 -5.71 32.23
CA THR A 3 -7.54 -5.24 31.10
C THR A 3 -6.58 -4.90 29.96
N ALA A 4 -6.77 -5.50 28.78
CA ALA A 4 -6.09 -5.09 27.54
C ALA A 4 -6.83 -3.88 26.97
N PRO A 5 -6.32 -2.64 27.11
CA PRO A 5 -6.98 -1.45 26.61
C PRO A 5 -6.17 -0.93 25.43
N ASP A 6 -6.22 -1.58 24.26
CA ASP A 6 -5.51 -1.05 23.07
C ASP A 6 -6.02 -1.53 21.70
N ALA A 7 -6.84 -2.59 21.64
CA ALA A 7 -7.33 -3.10 20.35
C ALA A 7 -8.20 -2.07 19.59
N PHE A 8 -8.99 -1.27 20.31
CA PHE A 8 -9.88 -0.28 19.71
C PHE A 8 -9.16 0.95 19.12
N HIS A 9 -7.95 1.27 19.60
CA HIS A 9 -7.19 2.42 19.09
C HIS A 9 -6.49 2.08 17.76
N HIS A 10 -6.04 0.84 17.59
CA HIS A 10 -5.45 0.36 16.34
C HIS A 10 -6.49 0.30 15.21
N ASP A 11 -7.74 -0.02 15.55
CA ASP A 11 -8.82 -0.30 14.60
C ASP A 11 -9.40 0.95 13.91
N ILE A 12 -9.17 2.16 14.43
CA ILE A 12 -9.67 3.40 13.80
C ILE A 12 -8.62 4.03 12.86
N ALA A 13 -7.33 3.95 13.22
CA ALA A 13 -6.24 4.53 12.44
C ALA A 13 -5.91 3.71 11.17
N ASP A 14 -6.10 2.39 11.20
CA ASP A 14 -5.85 1.49 10.06
C ASP A 14 -7.06 1.29 9.12
N ARG A 15 -8.14 2.08 9.27
CA ARG A 15 -9.39 1.88 8.51
C ARG A 15 -9.31 2.20 7.02
N HIS A 16 -8.24 2.83 6.55
CA HIS A 16 -8.13 3.16 5.14
C HIS A 16 -7.48 2.01 4.37
N ASP A 17 -8.20 1.52 3.37
CA ASP A 17 -7.68 0.53 2.43
C ASP A 17 -6.57 1.18 1.60
N LYS A 18 -5.36 0.60 1.68
CA LYS A 18 -4.18 1.07 0.96
C LYS A 18 -3.75 0.04 -0.08
N VAL A 19 -3.20 0.53 -1.19
CA VAL A 19 -2.60 -0.28 -2.25
C VAL A 19 -1.11 0.02 -2.33
N LEU A 20 -0.29 -1.03 -2.39
CA LEU A 20 1.12 -0.90 -2.75
C LEU A 20 1.31 -1.26 -4.22
N ILE A 21 1.90 -0.36 -5.00
CA ILE A 21 2.30 -0.63 -6.38
C ILE A 21 3.81 -0.90 -6.39
N VAL A 22 4.20 -2.13 -6.73
CA VAL A 22 5.61 -2.52 -6.85
C VAL A 22 6.06 -2.30 -8.28
N ASP A 23 7.08 -1.46 -8.48
CA ASP A 23 7.61 -1.08 -9.78
C ASP A 23 8.89 -1.85 -10.13
N PHE A 24 8.85 -2.54 -11.27
CA PHE A 24 9.95 -3.27 -11.90
C PHE A 24 10.55 -2.52 -13.10
N GLY A 25 10.26 -1.23 -13.27
CA GLY A 25 10.75 -0.38 -14.36
C GLY A 25 9.71 -0.09 -15.44
N SER A 26 8.41 -0.07 -15.10
CA SER A 26 7.38 0.16 -16.11
C SER A 26 7.29 1.63 -16.52
N GLN A 27 7.08 1.87 -17.81
CA GLN A 27 6.74 3.22 -18.31
C GLN A 27 5.34 3.69 -17.86
N VAL A 28 4.50 2.79 -17.35
CA VAL A 28 3.09 3.08 -17.03
C VAL A 28 2.74 3.04 -15.55
N THR A 29 3.69 2.79 -14.63
CA THR A 29 3.43 2.70 -13.18
C THR A 29 2.69 3.92 -12.65
N GLN A 30 3.05 5.12 -13.10
CA GLN A 30 2.40 6.37 -12.69
C GLN A 30 0.94 6.47 -13.18
N LEU A 31 0.62 5.89 -14.35
CA LEU A 31 -0.76 5.84 -14.84
C LEU A 31 -1.61 4.89 -13.99
N ILE A 32 -1.05 3.77 -13.54
CA ILE A 32 -1.72 2.86 -12.59
C ILE A 32 -2.02 3.61 -11.29
N ALA A 33 -1.02 4.29 -10.69
CA ALA A 33 -1.24 5.06 -9.48
C ALA A 33 -2.29 6.16 -9.65
N ARG A 34 -2.31 6.83 -10.81
CA ARG A 34 -3.38 7.79 -11.15
C ARG A 34 -4.76 7.14 -11.15
N ARG A 35 -4.93 5.97 -11.78
CA ARG A 35 -6.22 5.25 -11.79
C ARG A 35 -6.66 4.84 -10.39
N VAL A 36 -5.75 4.36 -9.54
CA VAL A 36 -6.06 3.98 -8.15
C VAL A 36 -6.52 5.19 -7.34
N ARG A 37 -5.85 6.33 -7.50
CA ARG A 37 -6.23 7.59 -6.84
C ARG A 37 -7.56 8.16 -7.37
N GLU A 38 -7.82 8.06 -8.67
CA GLU A 38 -9.11 8.43 -9.28
C GLU A 38 -10.27 7.57 -8.75
N ALA A 39 -9.99 6.33 -8.33
CA ALA A 39 -10.94 5.45 -7.64
C ALA A 39 -11.11 5.76 -6.13
N GLY A 40 -10.43 6.80 -5.60
CA GLY A 40 -10.53 7.22 -4.21
C GLY A 40 -9.73 6.37 -3.22
N VAL A 41 -8.79 5.54 -3.70
CA VAL A 41 -7.98 4.65 -2.87
C VAL A 41 -6.57 5.21 -2.71
N TYR A 42 -6.04 5.20 -1.48
CA TYR A 42 -4.66 5.61 -1.23
C TYR A 42 -3.68 4.56 -1.77
N CYS A 43 -2.63 5.02 -2.43
CA CYS A 43 -1.57 4.13 -2.89
C CYS A 43 -0.18 4.75 -2.84
N GLU A 44 0.81 3.90 -2.59
CA GLU A 44 2.23 4.21 -2.72
C GLU A 44 2.86 3.38 -3.85
N ILE A 45 3.93 3.91 -4.44
CA ILE A 45 4.77 3.20 -5.40
C ILE A 45 6.10 2.90 -4.73
N ALA A 46 6.55 1.65 -4.76
CA ALA A 46 7.87 1.25 -4.29
C ALA A 46 8.65 0.53 -5.41
N PRO A 47 9.92 0.86 -5.64
CA PRO A 47 10.81 0.02 -6.44
C PRO A 47 10.87 -1.41 -5.88
N PHE A 48 10.95 -2.41 -6.76
CA PHE A 48 11.04 -3.84 -6.38
C PHE A 48 12.06 -4.11 -5.27
N GLN A 49 13.23 -3.47 -5.33
CA GLN A 49 14.33 -3.65 -4.37
C GLN A 49 13.95 -3.23 -2.94
N THR A 50 12.90 -2.44 -2.78
CA THR A 50 12.43 -1.90 -1.49
C THR A 50 11.00 -2.34 -1.15
N ALA A 51 10.39 -3.23 -1.96
CA ALA A 51 8.99 -3.61 -1.86
C ALA A 51 8.64 -4.28 -0.53
N GLU A 52 9.52 -5.13 0.00
CA GLU A 52 9.29 -5.82 1.28
C GLU A 52 9.20 -4.83 2.45
N ARG A 53 10.12 -3.86 2.51
CA ARG A 53 10.10 -2.80 3.50
C ARG A 53 8.84 -1.94 3.37
N ALA A 54 8.51 -1.52 2.15
CA ALA A 54 7.30 -0.75 1.89
C ALA A 54 6.04 -1.51 2.30
N PHE A 55 5.96 -2.82 2.06
CA PHE A 55 4.83 -3.65 2.48
C PHE A 55 4.67 -3.66 4.01
N ALA A 56 5.77 -3.82 4.74
CA ALA A 56 5.77 -3.82 6.21
C ALA A 56 5.35 -2.44 6.79
N ASP A 57 5.82 -1.35 6.20
CA ASP A 57 5.53 0.02 6.65
C ASP A 57 4.06 0.42 6.33
N ILE A 58 3.59 0.10 5.12
CA ILE A 58 2.28 0.54 4.62
C ILE A 58 1.15 -0.36 5.13
N ARG A 59 1.42 -1.66 5.27
CA ARG A 59 0.45 -2.74 5.54
C ARG A 59 -0.74 -2.68 4.55
N PRO A 60 -0.49 -2.80 3.23
CA PRO A 60 -1.51 -2.62 2.22
C PRO A 60 -2.49 -3.80 2.21
N LYS A 61 -3.75 -3.54 1.80
CA LYS A 61 -4.74 -4.61 1.56
C LYS A 61 -4.59 -5.28 0.20
N ALA A 62 -3.96 -4.59 -0.76
CA ALA A 62 -3.70 -5.13 -2.09
C ALA A 62 -2.35 -4.68 -2.62
N VAL A 63 -1.78 -5.50 -3.49
CA VAL A 63 -0.51 -5.23 -4.17
C VAL A 63 -0.72 -5.28 -5.69
N ILE A 64 -0.21 -4.29 -6.42
CA ILE A 64 -0.15 -4.29 -7.87
C ILE A 64 1.32 -4.43 -8.29
N LEU A 65 1.63 -5.42 -9.11
CA LEU A 65 2.96 -5.56 -9.72
C LEU A 65 2.96 -4.87 -11.08
N SER A 66 3.81 -3.86 -11.24
CA SER A 66 3.95 -3.07 -12.47
C SER A 66 5.35 -3.20 -13.01
N GLY A 67 5.51 -3.56 -14.27
CA GLY A 67 6.81 -3.75 -14.90
C GLY A 67 6.70 -3.81 -16.41
N GLY A 68 7.82 -3.56 -17.09
CA GLY A 68 8.02 -3.86 -18.51
C GLY A 68 9.42 -4.47 -18.70
N PRO A 69 9.64 -5.24 -19.78
CA PRO A 69 10.98 -5.68 -20.16
C PRO A 69 11.92 -4.51 -20.51
#